data_AF-W4VFJ2-F1
#
_entry.id   AF-W4VFJ2-F1
#
_cell.length_a   1.000
_cell.length_b   1.000
_cell.length_c   1.000
_cell.angle_alpha   90.00
_cell.angle_beta   90.00
_cell.angle_gamma   90.00
#
_symmetry.space_group_name_H-M   'P 1'
#
loop_
_entity.id
_entity.type
_entity.pdbx_description
1 polymer ?
#
loop_
_entity_poly.entity_id
_entity_poly.type
_entity_poly.pdbx_seq_one_letter_code
_entity_poly.pdbx_strand_id
1 'polypeptide(L)'
;MFDPALKGYWGGHEDIDEAMNVCLKIIRDNESKVDGIKISLLDKEKEIQMRRLLPESVKMYSGDDFNYSELIKGDSDGHSHALLGIFDAIAPAAAAAMHALDAGNLQKYDQLLEKTVPLSRHIFQTPTFSYKTGVVFMAYLNGHQDHFRMIGGKESARSIVHLSDLFVMADQAGLLRDPALATARMTLALELAGIRQEGL
;
A
#
# COMPACT_ATOMS: atom_id res chain seq x y z
N MET A 1 5.43 -13.26 -1.27
CA MET A 1 3.98 -12.94 -1.35
C MET A 1 3.61 -12.14 -2.60
N PHE A 2 4.35 -11.07 -2.93
CA PHE A 2 4.09 -10.24 -4.12
C PHE A 2 4.50 -10.91 -5.43
N ASP A 3 5.61 -11.64 -5.41
CA ASP A 3 6.07 -12.47 -6.52
C ASP A 3 6.55 -13.82 -5.98
N PRO A 4 5.84 -14.93 -6.25
CA PRO A 4 6.26 -16.27 -5.86
C PRO A 4 7.61 -16.71 -6.47
N ALA A 5 8.00 -16.15 -7.63
CA ALA A 5 9.24 -16.51 -8.31
C ALA A 5 10.50 -15.97 -7.60
N LEU A 6 10.34 -14.97 -6.71
CA LEU A 6 11.42 -14.39 -5.92
C LEU A 6 11.65 -15.12 -4.58
N LYS A 7 11.16 -16.36 -4.41
CA LYS A 7 11.42 -17.15 -3.21
C LYS A 7 12.94 -17.34 -3.03
N GLY A 8 13.45 -16.98 -1.85
CA GLY A 8 14.88 -17.10 -1.52
C GLY A 8 15.76 -16.03 -2.18
N TYR A 9 15.22 -14.86 -2.52
CA TYR A 9 16.04 -13.75 -3.02
C TYR A 9 17.17 -13.41 -2.02
N TRP A 10 18.30 -12.90 -2.52
CA TRP A 10 19.55 -12.65 -1.77
C TRP A 10 20.38 -13.89 -1.37
N GLY A 11 20.23 -15.02 -2.07
CA GLY A 11 21.18 -16.13 -1.95
C GLY A 11 20.57 -17.51 -1.68
N GLY A 12 19.25 -17.65 -1.80
CA GLY A 12 18.53 -18.92 -1.59
C GLY A 12 18.24 -19.23 -0.13
N HIS A 13 18.51 -18.30 0.79
CA HIS A 13 18.25 -18.46 2.21
C HIS A 13 16.75 -18.58 2.50
N GLU A 14 16.38 -19.53 3.36
CA GLU A 14 15.02 -19.58 3.93
C GLU A 14 14.85 -18.60 5.09
N ASP A 15 15.95 -18.32 5.81
CA ASP A 15 15.99 -17.31 6.87
C ASP A 15 16.13 -15.90 6.29
N ILE A 16 15.16 -15.06 6.63
CA ILE A 16 15.11 -13.65 6.22
C ILE A 16 16.25 -12.84 6.83
N ASP A 17 16.74 -13.19 8.03
CA ASP A 17 17.86 -12.49 8.66
C ASP A 17 19.17 -12.74 7.91
N GLU A 18 19.39 -13.96 7.41
CA GLU A 18 20.54 -14.27 6.56
C GLU A 18 20.47 -13.51 5.23
N ALA A 19 19.30 -13.51 4.57
CA ALA A 19 19.08 -12.76 3.33
C ALA A 19 19.29 -11.23 3.54
N MET A 20 18.82 -10.69 4.67
CA MET A 20 19.01 -9.29 5.04
C MET A 20 20.48 -8.95 5.26
N ASN A 21 21.26 -9.84 5.89
CA ASN A 21 22.70 -9.63 6.06
C ASN A 21 23.44 -9.54 4.73
N VAL A 22 23.08 -10.38 3.75
CA VAL A 22 23.63 -10.30 2.38
C VAL A 22 23.27 -8.97 1.73
N CYS A 23 22.01 -8.55 1.81
CA CYS A 23 21.54 -7.29 1.26
C CYS A 23 22.26 -6.07 1.88
N LEU A 24 22.38 -6.03 3.21
CA LEU A 24 23.10 -4.98 3.94
C LEU A 24 24.58 -4.92 3.56
N LYS A 25 25.22 -6.07 3.32
CA LYS A 25 26.61 -6.11 2.84
C LYS A 25 26.75 -5.44 1.47
N ILE A 26 25.88 -5.76 0.52
CA ILE A 26 25.89 -5.15 -0.82
C ILE A 26 25.71 -3.62 -0.74
N ILE A 27 24.80 -3.16 0.14
CA ILE A 27 24.57 -1.73 0.38
C ILE A 27 25.84 -1.06 0.92
N ARG A 28 26.47 -1.63 1.96
CA ARG A 28 27.69 -1.07 2.56
C ARG A 28 28.86 -1.02 1.57
N ASP A 29 29.03 -2.06 0.76
CA ASP A 29 30.08 -2.12 -0.26
C ASP A 29 29.87 -1.09 -1.39
N ASN A 30 28.66 -0.53 -1.53
CA ASN A 30 28.26 0.37 -2.62
C ASN A 30 27.54 1.63 -2.13
N GLU A 31 27.79 2.07 -0.88
CA GLU A 31 27.00 3.11 -0.20
C GLU A 31 26.80 4.37 -1.05
N SER A 32 27.88 4.89 -1.64
CA SER A 32 27.84 6.09 -2.52
C SER A 32 26.97 5.99 -3.77
N LYS A 33 26.48 4.79 -4.12
CA LYS A 33 25.63 4.51 -5.29
C LYS A 33 24.20 4.15 -4.92
N VAL A 34 23.87 4.07 -3.63
CA VAL A 34 22.57 3.60 -3.13
C VAL A 34 21.92 4.72 -2.33
N ASP A 35 20.89 5.36 -2.90
CA ASP A 35 20.11 6.37 -2.16
C ASP A 35 19.25 5.72 -1.05
N GLY A 36 18.76 4.50 -1.29
CA GLY A 36 17.94 3.79 -0.32
C GLY A 36 17.54 2.39 -0.75
N ILE A 37 16.85 1.69 0.14
CA ILE A 37 16.25 0.38 -0.11
C ILE A 37 14.75 0.42 0.18
N LYS A 38 13.96 -0.16 -0.73
CA LYS A 38 12.56 -0.51 -0.46
C LYS A 38 12.45 -1.96 0.01
N ILE A 39 11.80 -2.21 1.14
CA ILE A 39 11.47 -3.56 1.61
C ILE A 39 9.97 -3.84 1.46
N SER A 40 9.60 -4.99 0.92
CA SER A 40 8.19 -5.38 0.70
C SER A 40 7.89 -6.77 1.23
N LEU A 41 8.24 -6.97 2.51
CA LEU A 41 7.99 -8.21 3.24
C LEU A 41 6.66 -8.22 4.00
N LEU A 42 5.98 -7.07 4.12
CA LEU A 42 4.81 -6.87 5.01
C LEU A 42 5.08 -7.34 6.44
N ASP A 43 6.32 -7.16 6.89
CA ASP A 43 6.79 -7.47 8.23
C ASP A 43 7.43 -6.21 8.81
N LYS A 44 6.67 -5.54 9.67
CA LYS A 44 7.04 -4.28 10.31
C LYS A 44 8.34 -4.42 11.11
N GLU A 45 8.50 -5.51 11.85
CA GLU A 45 9.64 -5.70 12.74
C GLU A 45 10.92 -5.89 11.95
N LYS A 46 10.86 -6.59 10.81
CA LYS A 46 12.00 -6.72 9.89
C LYS A 46 12.39 -5.39 9.25
N GLU A 47 11.43 -4.54 8.91
CA GLU A 47 11.72 -3.19 8.42
C GLU A 47 12.41 -2.34 9.49
N ILE A 48 11.89 -2.34 10.73
CA ILE A 48 12.48 -1.59 11.86
C ILE A 48 13.89 -2.11 12.18
N GLN A 49 14.10 -3.42 12.19
CA GLN A 49 15.43 -4.01 12.36
C GLN A 49 16.38 -3.54 11.25
N MET A 50 15.95 -3.60 9.99
CA MET A 50 16.80 -3.24 8.87
C MET A 50 17.15 -1.75 8.86
N ARG A 51 16.19 -0.85 9.12
CA ARG A 51 16.46 0.60 9.06
C ARG A 51 17.50 1.05 10.08
N ARG A 52 17.58 0.39 11.24
CA ARG A 52 18.59 0.64 12.28
C ARG A 52 19.98 0.14 11.92
N LEU A 53 20.11 -0.71 10.89
CA LEU A 53 21.36 -1.32 10.44
C LEU A 53 21.91 -0.68 9.15
N LEU A 54 21.14 0.20 8.51
CA LEU A 54 21.55 0.92 7.31
C LEU A 54 22.65 1.96 7.63
N PRO A 55 23.57 2.23 6.69
CA PRO A 55 24.41 3.42 6.77
C PRO A 55 23.53 4.68 6.84
N GLU A 56 23.99 5.71 7.56
CA GLU A 56 23.23 6.96 7.79
C GLU A 56 22.81 7.64 6.47
N SER A 57 23.61 7.50 5.41
CA SER A 57 23.34 8.08 4.09
C SER A 57 22.27 7.34 3.27
N VAL A 58 21.90 6.12 3.68
CA VAL A 58 21.02 5.22 2.92
C VAL A 58 19.63 5.19 3.55
N LYS A 59 18.61 5.60 2.79
CA LYS A 59 17.23 5.68 3.28
C LYS A 59 16.56 4.30 3.32
N MET A 60 15.78 4.06 4.37
CA MET A 60 14.75 3.03 4.34
C MET A 60 13.51 3.59 3.66
N TYR A 61 13.06 2.97 2.57
CA TYR A 61 11.76 3.21 1.94
C TYR A 61 10.80 2.08 2.35
N SER A 62 9.76 2.40 3.12
CA SER A 62 8.74 1.42 3.44
C SER A 62 8.00 1.00 2.18
N GLY A 63 7.91 -0.31 1.99
CA GLY A 63 7.00 -0.97 1.07
C GLY A 63 5.98 -1.82 1.81
N ASP A 64 5.73 -1.52 3.09
CA ASP A 64 4.77 -2.20 3.93
C ASP A 64 3.41 -1.47 3.90
N ASP A 65 2.56 -1.89 2.96
CA ASP A 65 1.21 -1.34 2.82
C ASP A 65 0.26 -1.73 3.98
N PHE A 66 0.69 -2.56 4.95
CA PHE A 66 -0.11 -2.89 6.15
C PHE A 66 0.19 -1.98 7.34
N ASN A 67 1.41 -1.44 7.41
CA ASN A 67 1.95 -0.76 8.59
C ASN A 67 2.57 0.62 8.29
N TYR A 68 2.45 1.11 7.05
CA TYR A 68 3.05 2.36 6.58
C TYR A 68 2.87 3.57 7.49
N SER A 69 1.68 3.78 8.05
CA SER A 69 1.41 4.96 8.91
C SER A 69 2.34 4.99 10.12
N GLU A 70 2.57 3.84 10.77
CA GLU A 70 3.47 3.73 11.92
C GLU A 70 4.93 3.85 11.47
N LEU A 71 5.30 3.18 10.38
CA LEU A 71 6.67 3.13 9.89
C LEU A 71 7.18 4.50 9.42
N ILE A 72 6.31 5.29 8.77
CA ILE A 72 6.61 6.65 8.32
C ILE A 72 6.67 7.63 9.49
N LYS A 73 5.78 7.49 10.48
CA LYS A 73 5.83 8.30 11.71
C LYS A 73 7.13 8.06 12.48
N GLY A 74 7.61 6.82 12.46
CA GLY A 74 8.85 6.42 13.11
C GLY A 74 8.71 6.16 14.60
N ASP A 75 9.86 5.86 15.21
CA ASP A 75 10.05 5.68 16.65
C ASP A 75 11.14 6.63 17.17
N SER A 76 11.66 6.39 18.39
CA SER A 76 12.73 7.19 18.98
C SER A 76 14.05 7.13 18.22
N ASP A 77 14.26 6.10 17.40
CA ASP A 77 15.54 5.80 16.77
C ASP A 77 15.54 6.19 15.29
N GLY A 78 14.36 6.31 14.67
CA GLY A 78 14.23 6.80 13.30
C GLY A 78 12.87 6.52 12.66
N HIS A 79 12.78 6.85 11.37
CA HIS A 79 11.59 6.67 10.55
C HIS A 79 11.94 6.05 9.20
N SER A 80 10.92 5.57 8.50
CA SER A 80 11.03 5.13 7.11
C SER A 80 10.47 6.18 6.16
N HIS A 81 11.10 6.39 5.02
CA HIS A 81 10.51 7.10 3.89
C HIS A 81 9.42 6.21 3.24
N ALA A 82 8.68 6.73 2.27
CA ALA A 82 7.57 6.01 1.65
C ALA A 82 7.82 5.72 0.17
N LEU A 83 7.69 4.45 -0.23
CA LEU A 83 7.55 4.04 -1.64
C LEU A 83 6.49 2.93 -1.72
N LEU A 84 5.23 3.34 -1.60
CA LEU A 84 4.10 2.45 -1.29
C LEU A 84 3.13 2.32 -2.46
N GLY A 85 2.53 1.14 -2.60
CA GLY A 85 1.46 0.94 -3.59
C GLY A 85 0.15 1.59 -3.13
N ILE A 86 -0.13 1.57 -1.82
CA ILE A 86 -1.35 2.18 -1.27
C ILE A 86 -1.41 3.69 -1.52
N PHE A 87 -0.25 4.38 -1.55
CA PHE A 87 -0.18 5.82 -1.80
C PHE A 87 -0.78 6.24 -3.15
N ASP A 88 -0.86 5.34 -4.13
CA ASP A 88 -1.62 5.56 -5.37
C ASP A 88 -3.12 5.70 -5.06
N ALA A 89 -3.71 4.68 -4.44
CA ALA A 89 -5.14 4.63 -4.14
C ALA A 89 -5.61 5.67 -3.10
N ILE A 90 -4.69 6.17 -2.25
CA ILE A 90 -4.99 7.14 -1.18
C ILE A 90 -4.28 8.48 -1.36
N ALA A 91 -3.79 8.80 -2.56
CA ALA A 91 -2.91 9.94 -2.81
C ALA A 91 -3.32 11.26 -2.12
N PRO A 92 -4.60 11.69 -2.12
CA PRO A 92 -5.00 12.91 -1.42
C PRO A 92 -4.80 12.85 0.10
N ALA A 93 -5.13 11.71 0.73
CA ALA A 93 -4.94 11.50 2.17
C ALA A 93 -3.45 11.39 2.52
N ALA A 94 -2.66 10.65 1.71
CA ALA A 94 -1.22 10.55 1.89
C ALA A 94 -0.54 11.92 1.79
N ALA A 95 -0.85 12.72 0.76
CA ALA A 95 -0.28 14.05 0.59
C ALA A 95 -0.63 14.98 1.77
N ALA A 96 -1.89 15.01 2.19
CA ALA A 96 -2.33 15.81 3.33
C ALA A 96 -1.66 15.37 4.65
N ALA A 97 -1.44 14.07 4.83
CA ALA A 97 -0.76 13.52 5.99
C ALA A 97 0.73 13.91 6.01
N MET A 98 1.43 13.81 4.87
CA MET A 98 2.84 14.23 4.79
C MET A 98 3.00 15.72 5.12
N HIS A 99 2.12 16.59 4.60
CA HIS A 99 2.13 18.00 4.97
C HIS A 99 1.84 18.25 6.46
N ALA A 100 0.97 17.45 7.08
CA ALA A 100 0.74 17.52 8.52
C ALA A 100 1.98 17.08 9.31
N LEU A 101 2.70 16.05 8.82
CA LEU A 101 3.94 15.57 9.41
C LEU A 101 5.06 16.62 9.30
N ASP A 102 5.23 17.26 8.14
CA ASP A 102 6.20 18.35 7.93
C ASP A 102 5.93 19.54 8.88
N ALA A 103 4.67 19.79 9.19
CA ALA A 103 4.24 20.83 10.13
C ALA A 103 4.32 20.40 11.61
N GLY A 104 4.78 19.18 11.92
CA GLY A 104 4.83 18.63 13.27
C GLY A 104 3.47 18.29 13.88
N ASN A 105 2.39 18.27 13.09
CA ASN A 105 1.04 17.99 13.55
C ASN A 105 0.73 16.49 13.50
N LEU A 106 1.27 15.75 14.47
CA LEU A 106 1.10 14.29 14.58
C LEU A 106 -0.36 13.88 14.75
N GLN A 107 -1.17 14.67 15.44
CA GLN A 107 -2.59 14.38 15.62
C GLN A 107 -3.34 14.37 14.28
N LYS A 108 -3.08 15.38 13.43
CA LYS A 108 -3.69 15.44 12.10
C LYS A 108 -3.16 14.35 11.17
N TYR A 109 -1.86 14.04 11.26
CA TYR A 109 -1.26 12.91 10.56
C TYR A 109 -1.98 11.60 10.88
N ASP A 110 -2.12 11.29 12.17
CA ASP A 110 -2.76 10.05 12.65
C ASP A 110 -4.23 10.01 12.19
N GLN A 111 -4.99 11.11 12.38
CA GLN A 111 -6.39 11.20 11.95
C GLN A 111 -6.60 10.94 10.43
N LEU A 112 -5.65 11.37 9.60
CA LEU A 112 -5.73 11.22 8.15
C LEU A 112 -5.42 9.78 7.71
N LEU A 113 -4.40 9.14 8.29
CA LEU A 113 -3.96 7.81 7.85
C LEU A 113 -4.62 6.64 8.59
N GLU A 114 -5.03 6.80 9.85
CA GLU A 114 -5.66 5.70 10.61
C GLU A 114 -6.88 5.11 9.89
N LYS A 115 -7.67 5.99 9.24
CA LYS A 115 -8.86 5.57 8.50
C LYS A 115 -8.53 4.85 7.19
N THR A 116 -7.33 5.04 6.64
CA THR A 116 -6.91 4.41 5.39
C THR A 116 -6.24 3.05 5.60
N VAL A 117 -5.80 2.74 6.81
CA VAL A 117 -5.14 1.46 7.14
C VAL A 117 -6.05 0.25 6.91
N PRO A 118 -7.32 0.23 7.34
CA PRO A 118 -8.24 -0.89 7.06
C PRO A 118 -8.41 -1.14 5.56
N LEU A 119 -8.65 -0.09 4.77
CA LEU A 119 -8.75 -0.17 3.32
C LEU A 119 -7.47 -0.76 2.70
N SER A 120 -6.30 -0.29 3.15
CA SER A 120 -5.02 -0.78 2.65
C SER A 120 -4.83 -2.27 2.90
N ARG A 121 -5.05 -2.72 4.15
CA ARG A 121 -4.96 -4.13 4.52
C ARG A 121 -5.91 -4.99 3.70
N HIS A 122 -7.11 -4.49 3.43
CA HIS A 122 -8.10 -5.16 2.57
C HIS A 122 -7.66 -5.25 1.11
N ILE A 123 -7.10 -4.18 0.53
CA ILE A 123 -6.57 -4.18 -0.84
C ILE A 123 -5.43 -5.21 -0.97
N PHE A 124 -4.52 -5.23 0.01
CA PHE A 124 -3.31 -6.06 0.00
C PHE A 124 -3.48 -7.44 0.66
N GLN A 125 -4.70 -7.83 1.04
CA GLN A 125 -4.96 -9.14 1.64
C GLN A 125 -4.60 -10.30 0.71
N THR A 126 -4.38 -11.48 1.27
CA THR A 126 -4.08 -12.70 0.49
C THR A 126 -5.17 -12.99 -0.58
N PRO A 127 -4.80 -13.37 -1.82
CA PRO A 127 -3.45 -13.37 -2.38
C PRO A 127 -2.94 -11.94 -2.66
N THR A 128 -1.87 -11.54 -1.98
CA THR A 128 -1.35 -10.17 -1.99
C THR A 128 -0.96 -9.69 -3.38
N PHE A 129 -0.45 -10.56 -4.26
CA PHE A 129 -0.06 -10.19 -5.63
C PHE A 129 -1.20 -9.60 -6.47
N SER A 130 -2.47 -9.82 -6.09
CA SER A 130 -3.67 -9.26 -6.71
C SER A 130 -4.09 -7.89 -6.16
N TYR A 131 -3.29 -7.24 -5.30
CA TYR A 131 -3.61 -5.92 -4.73
C TYR A 131 -3.90 -4.85 -5.79
N LYS A 132 -3.22 -4.95 -6.95
CA LYS A 132 -3.36 -4.02 -8.08
C LYS A 132 -4.79 -3.91 -8.59
N THR A 133 -5.59 -4.97 -8.44
CA THR A 133 -7.01 -4.96 -8.78
C THR A 133 -7.78 -3.98 -7.90
N GLY A 134 -7.51 -3.93 -6.59
CA GLY A 134 -8.12 -2.96 -5.69
C GLY A 134 -7.67 -1.53 -5.96
N VAL A 135 -6.38 -1.33 -6.26
CA VAL A 135 -5.84 0.00 -6.62
C VAL A 135 -6.50 0.55 -7.89
N VAL A 136 -6.56 -0.26 -8.96
CA VAL A 136 -7.22 0.18 -10.21
C VAL A 136 -8.72 0.33 -10.02
N PHE A 137 -9.34 -0.46 -9.14
CA PHE A 137 -10.76 -0.26 -8.80
C PHE A 137 -11.00 1.08 -8.09
N MET A 138 -10.12 1.49 -7.16
CA MET A 138 -10.15 2.84 -6.58
C MET A 138 -10.01 3.95 -7.63
N ALA A 139 -9.08 3.78 -8.58
CA ALA A 139 -8.90 4.72 -9.70
C ALA A 139 -10.17 4.82 -10.56
N TYR A 140 -10.83 3.69 -10.83
CA TYR A 140 -12.12 3.64 -11.50
C TYR A 140 -13.22 4.29 -10.66
N LEU A 141 -13.37 4.03 -9.36
CA LEU A 141 -14.39 4.68 -8.55
C LEU A 141 -14.22 6.21 -8.52
N ASN A 142 -12.98 6.70 -8.53
CA ASN A 142 -12.65 8.12 -8.43
C ASN A 142 -12.54 8.89 -9.76
N GLY A 143 -12.92 8.29 -10.90
CA GLY A 143 -12.95 9.02 -12.16
C GLY A 143 -11.58 9.23 -12.82
N HIS A 144 -10.53 8.51 -12.39
CA HIS A 144 -9.20 8.62 -13.00
C HIS A 144 -9.10 7.84 -14.33
N GLN A 145 -10.04 6.93 -14.57
CA GLN A 145 -10.22 6.19 -15.82
C GLN A 145 -11.70 5.83 -16.01
N ASP A 146 -12.15 5.60 -17.24
CA ASP A 146 -13.57 5.40 -17.56
C ASP A 146 -14.02 3.94 -17.60
N HIS A 147 -13.09 3.00 -17.39
CA HIS A 147 -13.38 1.56 -17.42
C HIS A 147 -12.69 0.84 -16.27
N PHE A 148 -13.24 -0.30 -15.85
CA PHE A 148 -12.52 -1.25 -14.98
C PHE A 148 -12.00 -2.42 -15.83
N ARG A 149 -10.85 -2.19 -16.48
CA ARG A 149 -10.11 -3.17 -17.29
C ARG A 149 -8.63 -3.05 -16.98
N MET A 150 -7.95 -4.18 -16.91
CA MET A 150 -6.55 -4.23 -16.53
C MET A 150 -5.73 -5.07 -17.51
N ILE A 151 -4.43 -4.74 -17.59
CA ILE A 151 -3.47 -5.56 -18.32
C ILE A 151 -3.55 -7.01 -17.82
N GLY A 152 -3.60 -7.96 -18.76
CA GLY A 152 -3.69 -9.38 -18.46
C GLY A 152 -5.03 -9.83 -17.86
N GLY A 153 -6.10 -9.04 -18.01
CA GLY A 153 -7.44 -9.39 -17.53
C GLY A 153 -7.55 -9.44 -16.01
N LYS A 154 -6.68 -8.70 -15.30
CA LYS A 154 -6.56 -8.77 -13.84
C LYS A 154 -7.72 -8.09 -13.09
N GLU A 155 -8.65 -7.45 -13.79
CA GLU A 155 -9.87 -6.91 -13.18
C GLU A 155 -10.73 -7.98 -12.49
N SER A 156 -10.61 -9.26 -12.91
CA SER A 156 -11.34 -10.39 -12.31
C SER A 156 -10.58 -11.08 -11.16
N ALA A 157 -9.43 -10.56 -10.73
CA ALA A 157 -8.59 -11.23 -9.72
C ALA A 157 -9.09 -11.04 -8.27
N ARG A 158 -10.15 -10.25 -8.07
CA ARG A 158 -10.85 -10.06 -6.79
C ARG A 158 -12.34 -10.31 -6.99
N SER A 159 -13.01 -10.84 -5.97
CA SER A 159 -14.45 -11.11 -6.03
C SER A 159 -15.26 -9.81 -5.94
N ILE A 160 -16.52 -9.84 -6.39
CA ILE A 160 -17.42 -8.70 -6.22
C ILE A 160 -17.63 -8.34 -4.74
N VAL A 161 -17.60 -9.32 -3.83
CA VAL A 161 -17.67 -9.11 -2.38
C VAL A 161 -16.47 -8.28 -1.91
N HIS A 162 -15.25 -8.66 -2.34
CA HIS A 162 -14.04 -7.90 -2.02
C HIS A 162 -14.12 -6.46 -2.51
N LEU A 163 -14.60 -6.25 -3.75
CA LEU A 163 -14.75 -4.91 -4.31
C LEU A 163 -15.84 -4.09 -3.60
N SER A 164 -16.89 -4.73 -3.09
CA SER A 164 -17.96 -4.09 -2.32
C SER A 164 -17.46 -3.65 -0.94
N ASP A 165 -16.75 -4.52 -0.23
CA ASP A 165 -16.12 -4.17 1.05
C ASP A 165 -15.09 -3.04 0.88
N LEU A 166 -14.32 -3.08 -0.23
CA LEU A 166 -13.40 -2.01 -0.59
C LEU A 166 -14.12 -0.67 -0.77
N PHE A 167 -15.24 -0.65 -1.50
CA PHE A 167 -16.06 0.55 -1.69
C PHE A 167 -16.54 1.14 -0.35
N VAL A 168 -17.04 0.30 0.56
CA VAL A 168 -17.48 0.74 1.90
C VAL A 168 -16.31 1.29 2.71
N MET A 169 -15.16 0.62 2.71
CA MET A 169 -13.97 1.12 3.43
C MET A 169 -13.43 2.41 2.81
N ALA A 170 -13.53 2.59 1.49
CA ALA A 170 -13.14 3.81 0.81
C ALA A 170 -14.04 5.01 1.20
N ASP A 171 -15.34 4.78 1.34
CA ASP A 171 -16.28 5.78 1.86
C ASP A 171 -15.95 6.15 3.31
N GLN A 172 -15.79 5.16 4.19
CA GLN A 172 -15.43 5.38 5.61
C GLN A 172 -14.09 6.13 5.77
N ALA A 173 -13.16 5.91 4.84
CA ALA A 173 -11.88 6.60 4.79
C ALA A 173 -11.96 8.01 4.16
N GLY A 174 -13.10 8.40 3.59
CA GLY A 174 -13.27 9.70 2.93
C GLY A 174 -12.49 9.81 1.61
N LEU A 175 -12.28 8.69 0.92
CA LEU A 175 -11.44 8.59 -0.28
C LEU A 175 -12.23 8.60 -1.60
N LEU A 176 -13.55 8.68 -1.54
CA LEU A 176 -14.42 8.83 -2.70
C LEU A 176 -14.59 10.31 -3.05
N ARG A 177 -13.90 10.76 -4.10
CA ARG A 177 -13.87 12.17 -4.53
C ARG A 177 -15.24 12.68 -4.98
N ASP A 178 -15.99 11.83 -5.69
CA ASP A 178 -17.36 12.10 -6.12
C ASP A 178 -18.22 10.88 -5.72
N PRO A 179 -18.92 10.94 -4.57
CA PRO A 179 -19.72 9.83 -4.08
C PRO A 179 -20.84 9.41 -5.02
N ALA A 180 -21.39 10.33 -5.83
CA ALA A 180 -22.44 10.00 -6.79
C ALA A 180 -21.86 9.20 -7.96
N LEU A 181 -20.73 9.63 -8.51
CA LEU A 181 -20.01 8.88 -9.55
C LEU A 181 -19.56 7.51 -9.05
N ALA A 182 -18.96 7.46 -7.86
CA ALA A 182 -18.48 6.22 -7.25
C ALA A 182 -19.63 5.23 -7.02
N THR A 183 -20.76 5.70 -6.50
CA THR A 183 -21.98 4.89 -6.32
C THR A 183 -22.48 4.36 -7.66
N ALA A 184 -22.63 5.21 -8.68
CA ALA A 184 -23.07 4.77 -10.00
C ALA A 184 -22.14 3.71 -10.60
N ARG A 185 -20.82 3.89 -10.45
CA ARG A 185 -19.79 2.95 -10.93
C ARG A 185 -19.79 1.63 -10.17
N MET A 186 -20.03 1.66 -8.86
CA MET A 186 -20.20 0.45 -8.04
C MET A 186 -21.48 -0.30 -8.41
N THR A 187 -22.59 0.40 -8.64
CA THR A 187 -23.86 -0.20 -9.11
C THR A 187 -23.65 -0.94 -10.42
N LEU A 188 -22.96 -0.35 -11.40
CA LEU A 188 -22.64 -1.04 -12.66
C LEU A 188 -21.81 -2.31 -12.44
N ALA A 189 -20.86 -2.30 -11.49
CA ALA A 189 -20.08 -3.49 -11.16
C ALA A 189 -20.93 -4.60 -10.51
N LEU A 190 -21.88 -4.22 -9.64
CA LEU A 190 -22.83 -5.14 -9.02
C LEU A 190 -23.81 -5.73 -10.05
N GLU A 191 -24.35 -4.90 -10.94
CA GLU A 191 -25.25 -5.34 -12.01
C GLU A 191 -24.57 -6.34 -12.95
N LEU A 192 -23.31 -6.07 -13.32
CA LEU A 192 -22.51 -7.01 -14.12
C LEU A 192 -22.29 -8.35 -13.39
N ALA A 193 -22.22 -8.33 -12.06
CA ALA A 193 -22.17 -9.52 -11.22
C ALA A 193 -23.54 -10.18 -10.98
N GLY A 194 -24.62 -9.66 -11.59
CA GLY A 194 -25.97 -10.18 -11.45
C GLY A 194 -26.71 -9.71 -10.18
N ILE A 195 -26.20 -8.69 -9.49
CA ILE A 195 -26.78 -8.14 -8.26
C ILE A 195 -27.45 -6.81 -8.60
N ARG A 196 -28.77 -6.76 -8.49
CA ARG A 196 -29.53 -5.50 -8.60
C ARG A 196 -29.71 -4.91 -7.21
N GLN A 197 -29.44 -3.62 -7.08
CA GLN A 197 -29.78 -2.87 -5.87
C GLN A 197 -31.26 -2.48 -5.98
N GLU A 198 -32.13 -3.13 -5.20
CA GLU A 198 -33.53 -2.74 -5.12
C GLU A 198 -33.65 -1.51 -4.20
N GLY A 199 -34.11 -0.37 -4.73
CA GLY A 199 -34.53 0.78 -3.91
C GLY A 199 -33.53 1.94 -3.74
N LEU A 200 -32.80 2.34 -4.78
CA LEU A 200 -32.23 3.69 -4.88
C LEU A 200 -33.24 4.66 -5.54
#